data_AF-A0A5B7A009-F1
#
_entry.id   AF-A0A5B7A009-F1
#
_cell.length_a   1.000
_cell.length_b   1.000
_cell.length_c   1.000
_cell.angle_alpha   90.00
_cell.angle_beta   90.00
_cell.angle_gamma   90.00
#
_symmetry.space_group_name_H-M   'P 1'
#
loop_
_entity.id
_entity.type
_entity.pdbx_description
1 polymer ?
#
loop_
_entity_poly.entity_id
_entity_poly.type
_entity_poly.pdbx_seq_one_letter_code
_entity_poly.pdbx_strand_id
1 'polypeptide(L)'
;IVGEWSTFLPALKFAREQGLSITLHCGEVPNKKEIQAMLNFLPGRIGHACFFEEEEMGKLKSSKIPVEICLTSNIRTASISSIDVHHFGWVFCFYLIFFSQSCLS
;
A
#
# COMPACT_ATOMS: atom_id res chain seq x y z
N ILE A 1 -11.98 -13.57 -7.61
CA ILE A 1 -11.17 -14.48 -6.76
C ILE A 1 -10.16 -13.59 -6.04
N VAL A 2 -10.12 -13.64 -4.71
CA VAL A 2 -9.12 -12.92 -3.93
C VAL A 2 -7.88 -13.82 -3.83
N GLY A 3 -6.70 -13.29 -4.12
CA GLY A 3 -5.44 -14.05 -4.01
C GLY A 3 -5.02 -14.22 -2.55
N GLU A 4 -4.27 -15.29 -2.24
CA GLU A 4 -3.71 -15.48 -0.90
C GLU A 4 -2.23 -15.10 -0.86
N TRP A 5 -1.83 -14.33 0.16
CA TRP A 5 -0.44 -13.93 0.40
C TRP A 5 0.58 -15.08 0.31
N SER A 6 0.25 -16.24 0.87
CA SER A 6 1.09 -17.45 0.91
C SER A 6 1.49 -17.93 -0.49
N THR A 7 0.63 -17.71 -1.49
CA THR A 7 0.84 -18.15 -2.87
C THR A 7 1.91 -17.30 -3.56
N PHE A 8 1.96 -15.99 -3.26
CA PHE A 8 2.86 -15.05 -3.92
C PHE A 8 4.18 -14.85 -3.17
N LEU A 9 4.22 -15.13 -1.87
CA LEU A 9 5.41 -14.94 -1.04
C LEU A 9 6.70 -15.59 -1.63
N PRO A 10 6.68 -16.84 -2.16
CA PRO A 10 7.88 -17.43 -2.75
C PRO A 10 8.39 -16.66 -3.96
N ALA A 11 7.49 -16.22 -4.86
CA ALA A 11 7.86 -15.45 -6.04
C ALA A 11 8.40 -14.07 -5.68
N LEU A 12 7.81 -13.41 -4.67
CA LEU A 12 8.29 -12.12 -4.16
C LEU A 12 9.67 -12.24 -3.51
N LYS A 13 9.93 -13.31 -2.75
CA LYS A 13 11.27 -13.57 -2.20
C LYS A 13 12.30 -13.77 -3.30
N PHE A 14 11.98 -14.59 -4.30
CA PHE A 14 12.85 -14.82 -5.44
C PHE A 14 13.15 -13.50 -6.19
N ALA A 15 12.14 -12.67 -6.47
CA ALA A 15 12.33 -11.37 -7.11
C ALA A 15 13.29 -10.47 -6.31
N ARG A 16 13.15 -10.43 -4.98
CA ARG A 16 14.06 -9.68 -4.10
C ARG A 16 15.49 -10.21 -4.15
N GLU A 17 15.65 -11.53 -4.14
CA GLU A 17 16.97 -12.19 -4.25
C GLU A 17 17.66 -11.87 -5.58
N GLN A 18 16.89 -11.65 -6.65
CA GLN A 18 17.41 -11.18 -7.94
C GLN A 18 17.66 -9.66 -7.99
N GLY A 19 17.50 -8.94 -6.87
CA GLY A 19 17.73 -7.50 -6.78
C GLY A 19 16.57 -6.63 -7.28
N LEU A 20 15.39 -7.20 -7.54
CA LEU A 20 14.22 -6.43 -7.93
C LEU A 20 13.60 -5.70 -6.73
N SER A 21 13.26 -4.43 -6.94
CA SER A 21 12.48 -3.65 -5.98
C SER A 21 11.01 -4.06 -6.04
N ILE A 22 10.39 -4.24 -4.87
CA ILE A 22 9.02 -4.75 -4.76
C ILE A 22 8.09 -3.66 -4.25
N THR A 23 6.99 -3.44 -4.97
CA THR A 23 5.83 -2.67 -4.50
C THR A 23 4.66 -3.62 -4.27
N LEU A 24 3.91 -3.42 -3.20
CA LEU A 24 2.74 -4.26 -2.86
C LEU A 24 1.51 -3.38 -2.72
N HIS A 25 0.43 -3.72 -3.43
CA HIS A 25 -0.89 -3.23 -3.05
C HIS A 25 -1.29 -3.89 -1.73
N CYS A 26 -1.55 -3.08 -0.71
CA CYS A 26 -1.79 -3.56 0.64
C CYS A 26 -2.93 -2.77 1.28
N GLY A 27 -3.83 -3.47 1.98
CA GLY A 27 -4.94 -2.83 2.68
C GLY A 27 -5.99 -2.22 1.75
N GLU A 28 -6.26 -2.84 0.60
CA GLU A 28 -7.43 -2.54 -0.25
C GLU A 28 -8.74 -3.10 0.31
N VAL A 29 -8.65 -4.16 1.13
CA VAL A 29 -9.76 -4.78 1.85
C VAL A 29 -9.39 -5.01 3.31
N PRO A 30 -10.36 -5.13 4.24
CA PRO A 30 -10.07 -5.43 5.64
C PRO A 30 -9.44 -6.83 5.80
N ASN A 31 -8.12 -6.91 5.90
CA ASN A 31 -7.39 -8.16 6.10
C ASN A 31 -6.13 -7.95 6.95
N LYS A 32 -6.32 -7.87 8.27
CA LYS A 32 -5.23 -7.58 9.22
C LYS A 32 -4.07 -8.58 9.14
N LYS A 33 -4.36 -9.88 8.93
CA LYS A 33 -3.32 -10.91 8.83
C LYS A 33 -2.43 -10.68 7.60
N GLU A 34 -3.04 -10.38 6.47
CA GLU A 34 -2.31 -10.09 5.23
C GLU A 34 -1.52 -8.79 5.32
N ILE A 35 -2.13 -7.72 5.83
CA ILE A 35 -1.45 -6.43 5.99
C ILE A 35 -0.20 -6.57 6.87
N GLN A 36 -0.31 -7.25 8.00
CA GLN A 36 0.83 -7.51 8.89
C GLN A 36 1.90 -8.37 8.21
N ALA A 37 1.50 -9.40 7.44
CA ALA A 37 2.45 -10.23 6.71
C ALA A 37 3.21 -9.45 5.62
N MET A 38 2.50 -8.56 4.90
CA MET A 38 3.09 -7.66 3.91
C MET A 38 4.02 -6.63 4.56
N LEU A 39 3.66 -6.06 5.72
CA LEU A 39 4.54 -5.14 6.45
C LEU A 39 5.81 -5.83 6.96
N ASN A 40 5.67 -7.04 7.51
CA ASN A 40 6.82 -7.85 7.96
C ASN A 40 7.73 -8.28 6.80
N PHE A 41 7.20 -8.33 5.58
CA PHE A 41 8.00 -8.57 4.39
C PHE A 41 8.89 -7.36 4.04
N LEU A 42 8.61 -6.16 4.54
CA LEU A 42 9.36 -4.92 4.26
C LEU A 42 9.49 -4.65 2.75
N PRO A 43 8.38 -4.45 2.02
CA PRO A 43 8.44 -4.08 0.61
C PRO A 43 9.13 -2.73 0.43
N GLY A 44 9.64 -2.50 -0.78
CA GLY A 44 10.26 -1.24 -1.14
C GLY A 44 9.26 -0.08 -1.14
N ARG A 45 7.99 -0.34 -1.49
CA ARG A 45 6.86 0.60 -1.43
C ARG A 45 5.53 -0.14 -1.18
N ILE A 46 4.53 0.58 -0.69
CA ILE A 46 3.15 0.06 -0.50
C ILE A 46 2.16 0.94 -1.25
N GLY A 47 1.22 0.35 -1.99
CA GLY A 47 0.11 1.06 -2.61
C GLY A 47 -1.18 1.00 -1.77
N HIS A 48 -1.99 2.05 -1.89
CA HIS A 48 -3.32 2.22 -1.26
C HIS A 48 -3.30 2.46 0.26
N ALA A 49 -3.04 1.42 1.05
CA ALA A 49 -3.11 1.46 2.52
C ALA A 49 -4.44 2.00 3.09
N CYS A 50 -5.58 1.66 2.47
CA CYS A 50 -6.90 2.20 2.85
C CYS A 50 -7.41 1.69 4.20
N PHE A 51 -7.12 0.43 4.55
CA PHE A 51 -7.61 -0.25 5.77
C PHE A 51 -6.54 -0.45 6.84
N PHE A 52 -5.56 0.46 6.95
CA PHE A 52 -4.53 0.40 7.98
C PHE A 52 -5.06 0.97 9.31
N GLU A 53 -4.80 0.28 10.42
CA GLU A 53 -5.08 0.79 11.77
C GLU A 53 -3.82 1.47 12.35
N GLU A 54 -3.91 2.00 13.57
CA GLU A 54 -2.81 2.73 14.22
C GLU A 54 -1.53 1.89 14.36
N GLU A 55 -1.66 0.59 14.60
CA GLU A 55 -0.53 -0.33 14.76
C GLU A 55 0.22 -0.52 13.43
N GLU A 56 -0.50 -0.82 12.36
CA GLU A 56 0.04 -0.96 11.01
C GLU A 56 0.69 0.35 10.55
N MET A 57 0.04 1.49 10.84
CA MET A 57 0.57 2.81 10.53
C MET A 57 1.87 3.08 11.30
N GLY A 58 1.94 2.71 12.58
CA GLY A 58 3.15 2.83 13.40
C GLY A 58 4.31 2.00 12.83
N LYS A 59 4.03 0.76 12.43
CA LYS A 59 5.01 -0.12 11.76
C LYS A 59 5.47 0.42 10.41
N LEU A 60 4.56 0.96 9.62
CA LEU A 60 4.89 1.53 8.32
C LEU A 60 5.81 2.76 8.47
N LYS A 61 5.54 3.63 9.46
CA LYS A 61 6.41 4.77 9.81
C LYS A 61 7.79 4.34 10.28
N SER A 62 7.87 3.40 11.21
CA SER A 62 9.16 2.94 11.76
C SER A 62 10.02 2.25 10.69
N SER A 63 9.37 1.56 9.75
CA SER A 63 10.01 0.84 8.65
C SER A 63 10.41 1.75 7.47
N LYS A 64 10.00 3.03 7.48
CA LYS A 64 10.25 4.01 6.42
C LYS A 64 9.80 3.54 5.02
N ILE A 65 8.74 2.74 4.96
CA ILE A 65 8.20 2.24 3.69
C ILE A 65 7.39 3.38 3.04
N PRO A 66 7.74 3.84 1.83
CA PRO A 66 6.96 4.84 1.11
C PRO A 66 5.59 4.29 0.71
N VAL A 67 4.56 5.15 0.78
CA VAL A 67 3.20 4.83 0.36
C VAL A 67 2.87 5.53 -0.95
N GLU A 68 2.52 4.75 -1.98
CA GLU A 68 1.99 5.22 -3.25
C GLU A 68 0.50 5.53 -3.09
N ILE A 69 0.13 6.80 -3.25
CA ILE A 69 -1.26 7.25 -3.20
C ILE A 69 -1.74 7.56 -4.62
N CYS A 70 -2.73 6.79 -5.10
CA CYS A 70 -3.35 7.00 -6.40
C CYS A 70 -4.51 8.00 -6.33
N LEU A 71 -4.19 9.30 -6.24
CA LEU A 71 -5.16 10.40 -6.12
C LEU A 71 -6.18 10.49 -7.28
N THR A 72 -5.70 10.40 -8.52
CA THR A 72 -6.54 10.56 -9.73
C THR A 72 -7.47 9.37 -10.01
N SER A 73 -7.13 8.17 -9.51
CA SER A 73 -7.99 6.98 -9.63
C SER A 73 -9.14 7.02 -8.62
N ASN A 74 -8.85 7.37 -7.36
CA ASN A 74 -9.84 7.39 -6.28
C ASN A 74 -10.97 8.41 -6.51
N ILE A 75 -10.68 9.53 -7.19
CA ILE A 75 -11.67 10.54 -7.58
C ILE A 75 -12.55 10.03 -8.75
N ARG A 76 -12.00 9.19 -9.65
CA ARG A 76 -12.74 8.68 -10.82
C ARG A 76 -13.59 7.43 -10.53
N THR A 77 -13.27 6.63 -9.52
CA THR A 77 -14.01 5.39 -9.18
C THR A 77 -15.14 5.57 -8.17
N ALA A 78 -15.54 6.82 -7.87
CA ALA A 78 -16.66 7.16 -6.98
C ALA A 78 -16.58 6.54 -5.56
N SER A 79 -15.38 6.21 -5.08
CA SER A 79 -15.18 5.62 -3.76
C SER A 79 -15.13 6.65 -2.63
N ILE A 80 -15.23 7.96 -2.93
CA ILE A 80 -15.14 9.05 -1.95
C ILE A 80 -16.10 10.18 -2.34
N SER A 81 -16.96 10.63 -1.41
CA SER A 81 -17.97 11.68 -1.63
C SER A 81 -17.51 13.10 -1.26
N SER A 82 -16.40 13.27 -0.55
CA SER A 82 -15.74 14.57 -0.40
C SER A 82 -14.25 14.45 -0.08
N ILE A 83 -13.48 15.45 -0.49
CA ILE A 83 -12.03 15.58 -0.25
C ILE A 83 -11.73 15.86 1.24
N ASP A 84 -12.73 16.23 2.03
CA ASP A 84 -12.57 16.86 3.35
C ASP A 84 -12.71 15.91 4.55
N VAL A 85 -13.12 14.65 4.35
CA VAL A 85 -13.42 13.73 5.48
C VAL A 85 -12.50 12.52 5.57
N HIS A 86 -11.64 12.27 4.57
CA HIS A 86 -10.79 11.09 4.62
C HIS A 86 -9.41 11.42 5.21
N HIS A 87 -8.79 10.43 5.86
CA HIS A 87 -7.43 10.37 6.43
C HIS A 87 -6.27 10.86 5.51
N PHE A 88 -6.60 11.42 4.35
CA PHE A 88 -5.76 12.00 3.30
C PHE A 88 -4.86 13.14 3.77
N GLY A 89 -5.33 14.03 4.65
CA GLY A 89 -4.53 15.17 5.11
C GLY A 89 -3.26 14.75 5.88
N TRP A 90 -3.30 13.61 6.56
CA TRP A 90 -2.18 13.13 7.38
C TRP A 90 -1.12 12.37 6.59
N VAL A 91 -1.51 11.65 5.53
CA VAL A 91 -0.55 10.96 4.66
C VAL A 91 0.23 11.96 3.82
N PHE A 92 -0.38 13.10 3.46
CA PHE A 92 0.26 14.19 2.71
C PHE A 92 1.42 14.85 3.47
N CYS A 93 1.39 14.88 4.80
CA CYS A 93 2.37 15.63 5.60
C CYS A 93 3.59 14.83 6.04
N PHE A 94 3.57 13.49 5.92
CA PHE A 94 4.62 12.62 6.51
C PHE A 94 5.32 11.66 5.55
N TYR A 95 4.82 11.47 4.31
CA TYR A 95 5.35 10.45 3.40
C TYR A 95 5.91 11.05 2.12
N LEU A 96 7.03 10.49 1.63
CA LEU A 96 7.50 10.68 0.25
C LEU A 96 6.48 10.00 -0.68
N ILE A 97 5.49 10.78 -1.12
CA ILE A 97 4.47 10.35 -2.08
C ILE A 97 5.12 10.32 -3.46
N PHE A 98 5.28 9.12 -4.02
CA PHE A 98 5.59 8.95 -5.44
C PHE A 98 4.29 8.70 -6.19
N PHE A 99 3.97 9.60 -7.13
CA PHE A 99 2.84 9.44 -8.03
C PHE A 99 3.20 8.42 -9.12
N SER A 100 2.70 7.19 -9.00
CA SER A 100 2.73 6.22 -10.09
C SER A 100 1.59 6.54 -11.07
N GLN A 101 1.93 7.14 -12.22
CA GLN A 101 0.98 7.48 -13.28
C GLN A 101 0.76 6.29 -14.23
N SER A 102 0.59 5.08 -13.69
CA SER A 102 0.48 3.85 -14.49
C SER A 102 -0.87 3.18 -14.27
N CYS A 103 -1.93 3.77 -14.83
CA CYS A 103 -3.18 3.07 -15.12
C CYS A 103 -3.97 3.89 -16.14
N LEU A 104 -3.61 3.74 -17.42
CA LEU A 104 -4.45 3.97 -18.60
C LEU A 104 -3.67 3.44 -19.83
N SER A 105 -3.75 2.13 -20.05
CA SER A 105 -3.55 1.48 -21.35
C SER A 105 -4.49 0.28 -21.43
#